data_AF-A0A7X2LNB5-F1
#
_entry.id   AF-A0A7X2LNB5-F1
#
_cell.length_a   1.000
_cell.length_b   1.000
_cell.length_c   1.000
_cell.angle_alpha   90.00
_cell.angle_beta   90.00
_cell.angle_gamma   90.00
#
_symmetry.space_group_name_H-M   'P 1'
#
loop_
_entity.id
_entity.type
_entity.pdbx_description
1 polymer ?
#
loop_
_entity_poly.entity_id
_entity_poly.type
_entity_poly.pdbx_seq_one_letter_code
_entity_poly.pdbx_strand_id
1 'polypeptide(L)'
;MNLDKYRREHADIIGHVSTLRTLCAHGIADEAAAIAREVIAMSSVIKLHLSVEDRYLYPSMQQATPALAAKARLYQEEMKDISAQYGQFSRRWNDAQSIAEQPEAFRADANRVLKLLFDRIGRENRDFYPMVEAA
;
A
#
# COMPACT_ATOMS: atom_id res chain seq x y z
N MET A 1 0.01 -2.93 -22.06
CA MET A 1 0.44 -2.41 -20.73
C MET A 1 1.17 -3.53 -20.00
N ASN A 2 2.32 -3.27 -19.37
CA ASN A 2 3.08 -4.33 -18.68
C ASN A 2 2.60 -4.46 -17.23
N LEU A 3 1.64 -5.37 -17.00
CA LEU A 3 1.11 -5.68 -15.67
C LEU A 3 2.12 -6.41 -14.78
N ASP A 4 3.15 -7.04 -15.34
CA ASP A 4 4.19 -7.70 -14.56
C ASP A 4 4.98 -6.72 -13.70
N LYS A 5 5.10 -5.46 -14.16
CA LYS A 5 5.70 -4.40 -13.33
C LYS A 5 4.87 -4.16 -12.07
N TYR A 6 3.56 -3.98 -12.20
CA TYR A 6 2.68 -3.74 -11.07
C TYR A 6 2.60 -4.95 -10.12
N ARG A 7 2.61 -6.17 -10.67
CA ARG A 7 2.69 -7.40 -9.87
C ARG A 7 3.98 -7.49 -9.07
N ARG A 8 5.11 -7.08 -9.64
CA ARG A 8 6.39 -6.99 -8.90
C ARG A 8 6.31 -5.94 -7.80
N GLU A 9 5.79 -4.75 -8.09
CA GLU A 9 5.56 -3.71 -7.07
C GLU A 9 4.66 -4.21 -5.92
N HIS A 10 3.60 -4.96 -6.22
CA HIS A 10 2.77 -5.63 -5.20
C HIS A 10 3.57 -6.62 -4.35
N ALA A 11 4.41 -7.46 -4.99
CA ALA A 11 5.26 -8.39 -4.27
C ALA A 11 6.26 -7.66 -3.35
N ASP A 12 6.85 -6.56 -3.82
CA ASP A 12 7.79 -5.74 -3.05
C ASP A 12 7.09 -5.11 -1.83
N ILE A 13 5.88 -4.57 -2.01
CA ILE A 13 5.06 -4.02 -0.92
C ILE A 13 4.76 -5.11 0.12
N ILE A 14 4.37 -6.31 -0.32
CA ILE A 14 4.09 -7.44 0.59
C ILE A 14 5.36 -7.88 1.34
N GLY A 15 6.53 -7.82 0.68
CA GLY A 15 7.83 -8.07 1.30
C GLY A 15 8.10 -7.09 2.44
N HIS A 16 7.95 -5.80 2.20
CA HIS A 16 8.10 -4.76 3.23
C HIS A 16 7.13 -4.94 4.41
N VAL A 17 5.86 -5.22 4.12
CA VAL A 17 4.86 -5.50 5.17
C VAL A 17 5.26 -6.71 6.02
N SER A 18 5.85 -7.73 5.41
CA SER A 18 6.32 -8.92 6.12
C SER A 18 7.55 -8.63 6.99
N THR A 19 8.49 -7.81 6.50
CA THR A 19 9.63 -7.33 7.28
C THR A 19 9.15 -6.54 8.50
N LEU A 20 8.24 -5.58 8.30
CA LEU A 20 7.68 -4.77 9.37
C LEU A 20 7.00 -5.62 10.44
N ARG A 21 6.20 -6.62 10.02
CA ARG A 21 5.58 -7.58 10.95
C ARG A 21 6.59 -8.38 11.77
N THR A 22 7.71 -8.76 11.15
CA THR A 22 8.79 -9.48 11.83
C THR A 22 9.45 -8.61 12.90
N LEU A 23 9.78 -7.35 12.58
CA LEU A 23 10.30 -6.38 13.54
C LEU A 23 9.34 -6.18 14.72
N CYS A 24 8.05 -5.98 14.44
CA CYS A 24 7.02 -5.85 15.46
C CYS A 24 6.89 -7.07 16.39
N ALA A 25 7.20 -8.27 15.89
CA ALA A 25 7.16 -9.50 16.66
C ALA A 25 8.37 -9.66 17.59
N HIS A 26 9.51 -9.06 17.25
CA HIS A 26 10.70 -9.01 18.12
C HIS A 26 10.58 -7.98 19.25
N GLY A 27 9.70 -6.98 19.10
CA GLY A 27 9.38 -5.99 20.12
C GLY A 27 9.34 -4.59 19.53
N ILE A 28 8.19 -3.92 19.57
CA ILE A 28 8.02 -2.62 18.88
C ILE A 28 8.94 -1.53 19.47
N ALA A 29 9.03 -1.44 20.79
CA ALA A 29 9.88 -0.43 21.43
C ALA A 29 11.38 -0.73 21.23
N ASP A 30 11.77 -2.00 21.32
CA ASP A 30 13.15 -2.44 21.15
C ASP A 30 13.63 -2.27 19.70
N GLU A 31 12.74 -2.54 18.73
CA GLU A 31 13.02 -2.42 17.29
C GLU A 31 12.64 -1.05 16.71
N ALA A 32 12.32 -0.04 17.53
CA ALA A 32 11.72 1.21 17.07
C ALA A 32 12.52 1.90 15.96
N ALA A 33 13.86 1.87 16.03
CA ALA A 33 14.72 2.42 15.00
C ALA A 33 14.69 1.62 13.69
N ALA A 34 14.60 0.29 13.76
CA ALA A 34 14.46 -0.56 12.59
C ALA A 34 13.08 -0.41 11.94
N ILE A 35 12.04 -0.35 12.78
CA ILE A 35 10.65 -0.10 12.35
C ILE A 35 10.53 1.25 11.65
N ALA A 36 11.09 2.32 12.20
CA ALA A 36 11.08 3.64 11.57
C ALA A 36 11.72 3.60 10.17
N ARG A 37 12.89 2.96 10.04
CA ARG A 37 13.56 2.79 8.74
C ARG A 37 12.71 2.01 7.75
N GLU A 38 12.08 0.93 8.22
CA GLU A 38 11.20 0.10 7.39
C GLU A 38 9.97 0.88 6.92
N VAL A 39 9.34 1.67 7.81
CA VAL A 39 8.23 2.56 7.45
C VAL A 39 8.65 3.55 6.37
N ILE A 40 9.84 4.15 6.45
CA ILE A 40 10.36 5.09 5.44
C ILE A 40 10.60 4.38 4.10
N ALA A 41 11.29 3.24 4.12
CA ALA A 41 11.59 2.46 2.94
C ALA A 41 10.30 2.02 2.21
N MET A 42 9.41 1.35 2.94
CA MET A 42 8.12 0.89 2.44
C MET A 42 7.27 2.06 1.91
N SER A 43 7.32 3.22 2.57
CA SER A 43 6.55 4.39 2.15
C SER A 43 6.94 4.93 0.78
N SER A 44 8.21 4.80 0.42
CA SER A 44 8.69 5.28 -0.89
C SER A 44 8.14 4.40 -2.01
N VAL A 45 8.12 3.08 -1.79
CA VAL A 45 7.57 2.09 -2.72
C VAL A 45 6.06 2.24 -2.87
N ILE A 46 5.31 2.27 -1.75
CA ILE A 46 3.85 2.38 -1.79
C ILE A 46 3.42 3.69 -2.46
N LYS A 47 3.97 4.84 -2.05
CA LYS A 47 3.54 6.14 -2.62
C LYS A 47 3.80 6.21 -4.12
N LEU A 48 4.92 5.66 -4.60
CA LEU A 48 5.21 5.58 -6.03
C LEU A 48 4.19 4.71 -6.75
N HIS A 49 3.95 3.50 -6.24
CA HIS A 49 2.99 2.56 -6.81
C HIS A 49 1.58 3.17 -6.90
N LEU A 50 1.03 3.69 -5.79
CA LEU A 50 -0.29 4.32 -5.77
C LEU A 50 -0.37 5.50 -6.76
N SER A 51 0.70 6.31 -6.85
CA SER A 51 0.75 7.44 -7.78
C SER A 51 0.78 7.01 -9.24
N VAL A 52 1.44 5.89 -9.57
CA VAL A 52 1.50 5.39 -10.95
C VAL A 52 0.13 4.84 -11.36
N GLU A 53 -0.54 4.10 -10.48
CA GLU A 53 -1.86 3.59 -10.79
C GLU A 53 -2.90 4.69 -10.93
N ASP A 54 -2.92 5.66 -10.01
CA ASP A 54 -3.84 6.79 -10.02
C ASP A 54 -3.70 7.68 -11.26
N ARG A 55 -2.46 7.95 -11.69
CA ARG A 55 -2.22 8.89 -12.80
C ARG A 55 -2.25 8.26 -14.18
N TYR A 56 -1.99 6.96 -14.27
CA TYR A 56 -1.79 6.30 -15.56
C TYR A 56 -2.68 5.07 -15.75
N LEU A 57 -2.63 4.11 -14.81
CA LEU A 57 -3.35 2.84 -14.97
C LEU A 57 -4.87 3.07 -15.03
N TYR A 58 -5.46 3.66 -13.99
CA TYR A 58 -6.92 3.84 -13.97
C TYR A 58 -7.42 4.75 -15.09
N PRO A 59 -6.82 5.93 -15.37
CA PRO A 59 -7.28 6.77 -16.47
C PRO A 59 -7.25 6.08 -17.84
N SER A 60 -6.24 5.24 -18.11
CA SER A 60 -6.17 4.49 -19.37
C SER A 60 -7.29 3.45 -19.48
N MET A 61 -7.64 2.78 -18.39
CA MET A 61 -8.70 1.77 -18.34
C MET A 61 -10.11 2.37 -18.38
N GLN A 62 -10.26 3.66 -18.07
CA GLN A 62 -11.53 4.38 -18.24
C GLN A 62 -11.94 4.60 -19.70
N GLN A 63 -11.01 4.44 -20.65
CA GLN A 63 -11.26 4.54 -22.08
C GLN A 63 -11.54 3.18 -22.74
N ALA A 64 -11.49 2.09 -21.96
CA ALA A 64 -11.73 0.73 -22.44
C ALA A 64 -13.22 0.37 -22.44
N THR A 65 -13.55 -0.91 -22.29
CA THR A 65 -14.95 -1.38 -22.24
C THR A 65 -15.72 -0.74 -21.07
N PRO A 66 -17.06 -0.56 -21.17
CA PRO A 66 -17.84 0.06 -20.09
C PRO A 66 -17.66 -0.60 -18.72
N ALA A 67 -17.53 -1.93 -18.69
CA ALA A 67 -17.31 -2.69 -17.47
C ALA A 67 -15.94 -2.39 -16.85
N LEU A 68 -14.88 -2.36 -17.65
CA LEU A 68 -13.53 -2.05 -17.19
C LEU A 68 -13.41 -0.59 -16.76
N ALA A 69 -14.06 0.33 -17.49
CA ALA A 69 -14.09 1.75 -17.15
C ALA A 69 -14.80 2.02 -15.82
N ALA A 70 -15.91 1.32 -15.53
CA ALA A 70 -16.60 1.41 -14.25
C ALA A 70 -15.72 0.91 -13.09
N LYS A 71 -15.04 -0.23 -13.29
CA LYS A 71 -14.10 -0.80 -12.30
C LYS A 71 -12.91 0.14 -12.05
N ALA A 72 -12.34 0.71 -13.11
CA ALA A 72 -11.22 1.65 -13.01
C ALA A 72 -11.59 2.92 -12.23
N ARG A 73 -12.78 3.50 -12.46
CA ARG A 73 -13.27 4.65 -11.69
C ARG A 73 -13.46 4.32 -10.21
N LEU A 74 -14.07 3.17 -9.90
CA LEU A 74 -14.25 2.72 -8.52
C LEU A 74 -12.91 2.60 -7.79
N TYR A 75 -11.94 1.94 -8.43
CA TYR A 75 -10.63 1.72 -7.85
C TYR A 75 -9.88 3.04 -7.67
N GLN A 76 -9.97 3.96 -8.64
CA GLN A 76 -9.35 5.27 -8.52
C GLN A 76 -9.93 6.10 -7.35
N GLU A 77 -11.24 6.08 -7.14
CA GLU A 77 -11.85 6.82 -6.02
C GLU A 77 -11.42 6.25 -4.66
N GLU A 78 -11.46 4.93 -4.50
CA GLU A 78 -10.98 4.25 -3.29
C GLU A 78 -9.48 4.52 -3.02
N MET A 79 -8.66 4.75 -4.06
CA MET A 79 -7.22 5.00 -3.95
C MET A 79 -6.91 6.26 -3.15
N LYS A 80 -7.79 7.28 -3.22
CA LYS A 80 -7.60 8.56 -2.53
C LYS A 80 -7.58 8.38 -1.01
N ASP A 81 -8.49 7.57 -0.49
CA ASP A 81 -8.61 7.30 0.94
C ASP A 81 -7.41 6.49 1.46
N ILE A 82 -7.02 5.43 0.74
CA ILE A 82 -5.85 4.62 1.09
C ILE A 82 -4.57 5.47 1.10
N SER A 83 -4.39 6.30 0.06
CA SER A 83 -3.22 7.20 -0.04
C SER A 83 -3.17 8.21 1.12
N ALA A 84 -4.33 8.76 1.51
CA ALA A 84 -4.42 9.71 2.62
C ALA A 84 -4.11 9.02 3.97
N GLN A 85 -4.72 7.87 4.24
CA GLN A 85 -4.50 7.12 5.47
C GLN A 85 -3.05 6.64 5.61
N TYR A 86 -2.46 6.13 4.53
CA TYR A 86 -1.05 5.74 4.50
C TYR A 86 -0.11 6.95 4.62
N GLY A 87 -0.48 8.08 4.00
CA GLY A 87 0.23 9.34 4.16
C GLY A 87 0.30 9.82 5.61
N GLN A 88 -0.80 9.71 6.35
CA GLN A 88 -0.84 10.05 7.78
C GLN A 88 -0.03 9.06 8.63
N PHE A 89 -0.20 7.76 8.39
CA PHE A 89 0.57 6.71 9.07
C PHE A 89 2.08 6.93 8.91
N SER A 90 2.55 7.06 7.67
CA SER A 90 3.99 7.23 7.38
C SER A 90 4.59 8.51 7.95
N ARG A 91 3.80 9.59 8.08
CA ARG A 91 4.28 10.83 8.72
C ARG A 91 4.35 10.72 10.23
N ARG A 92 3.45 9.97 10.86
CA ARG A 92 3.40 9.79 12.31
C ARG A 92 4.50 8.84 12.81
N TRP A 93 4.82 7.82 12.01
CA TRP A 93 5.65 6.70 12.44
C TRP A 93 6.98 6.58 11.66
N ASN A 94 7.50 7.71 11.15
CA ASN A 94 8.82 7.77 10.52
C ASN A 94 9.96 8.07 11.50
N ASP A 95 9.65 8.19 12.79
CA ASP A 95 10.58 8.54 13.84
C ASP A 95 10.59 7.45 14.93
N ALA A 96 11.80 7.07 15.35
CA ALA A 96 11.99 5.98 16.31
C ALA A 96 11.49 6.35 17.70
N GLN A 97 11.66 7.61 18.12
CA GLN A 97 11.21 8.06 19.44
C GLN A 97 9.69 7.95 19.54
N SER A 98 8.97 8.43 18.53
CA SER A 98 7.50 8.33 18.46
C SER A 98 7.02 6.89 18.59
N ILE A 99 7.65 5.95 17.89
CA ILE A 99 7.33 4.51 17.97
C ILE A 99 7.62 3.93 19.36
N ALA A 100 8.79 4.24 19.94
CA ALA A 100 9.20 3.72 21.24
C ALA A 100 8.32 4.22 22.39
N GLU A 101 7.87 5.47 22.32
CA GLU A 101 6.99 6.08 23.33
C GLU A 101 5.54 5.58 23.23
N GLN A 102 5.10 5.13 22.05
CA GLN A 102 3.70 4.78 21.78
C GLN A 102 3.55 3.45 21.00
N PRO A 103 4.12 2.33 21.49
CA PRO A 103 4.16 1.07 20.74
C PRO A 103 2.78 0.50 20.41
N GLU A 104 1.82 0.60 21.32
CA GLU A 104 0.46 0.09 21.11
C GLU A 104 -0.34 0.95 20.12
N ALA A 105 -0.12 2.27 20.11
CA ALA A 105 -0.74 3.14 19.11
C ALA A 105 -0.15 2.87 17.73
N PHE A 106 1.16 2.66 17.62
CA PHE A 106 1.80 2.23 16.38
C PHE A 106 1.20 0.91 15.88
N ARG A 107 1.07 -0.09 16.76
CA ARG A 107 0.47 -1.39 16.45
C ARG A 107 -0.95 -1.24 15.89
N ALA A 108 -1.79 -0.46 16.56
CA ALA A 108 -3.17 -0.23 16.13
C ALA A 108 -3.24 0.43 14.75
N ASP A 109 -2.44 1.48 14.54
CA ASP A 109 -2.38 2.19 13.26
C ASP A 109 -1.83 1.32 12.13
N ALA A 110 -0.74 0.57 12.38
CA ALA A 110 -0.14 -0.35 11.43
C ALA A 110 -1.15 -1.43 11.01
N ASN A 111 -1.83 -2.06 11.97
CA ASN A 111 -2.84 -3.08 11.67
C ASN A 111 -3.99 -2.54 10.81
N ARG A 112 -4.46 -1.33 11.10
CA ARG A 112 -5.54 -0.68 10.33
C ARG A 112 -5.09 -0.39 8.90
N VAL A 113 -3.97 0.31 8.73
CA VAL A 113 -3.56 0.80 7.41
C VAL A 113 -3.04 -0.32 6.51
N LEU A 114 -2.30 -1.29 7.05
CA LEU A 114 -1.74 -2.39 6.27
C LEU A 114 -2.82 -3.37 5.85
N LYS A 115 -3.89 -3.53 6.64
CA LYS A 115 -5.06 -4.31 6.23
C LYS A 115 -5.73 -3.70 4.99
N LEU A 116 -5.96 -2.39 4.99
CA LEU A 116 -6.56 -1.68 3.84
C LEU A 116 -5.73 -1.86 2.58
N LEU A 117 -4.41 -1.73 2.70
CA LEU A 117 -3.48 -1.91 1.58
C LEU A 117 -3.48 -3.36 1.07
N PHE A 118 -3.45 -4.34 1.96
CA PHE A 118 -3.44 -5.76 1.60
C PHE A 118 -4.75 -6.18 0.91
N ASP A 119 -5.90 -5.76 1.45
CA ASP A 119 -7.21 -6.03 0.87
C ASP A 119 -7.34 -5.38 -0.52
N ARG A 120 -6.72 -4.22 -0.72
CA ARG A 120 -6.69 -3.53 -2.01
C ARG A 120 -5.86 -4.30 -3.05
N ILE A 121 -4.60 -4.60 -2.73
CA ILE A 121 -3.68 -5.36 -3.60
C ILE A 121 -4.30 -6.71 -3.98
N GLY A 122 -4.95 -7.39 -3.03
CA GLY A 122 -5.63 -8.65 -3.27
C GLY A 122 -6.78 -8.53 -4.28
N ARG A 123 -7.59 -7.48 -4.16
CA ARG A 123 -8.68 -7.20 -5.12
C ARG A 123 -8.15 -6.82 -6.50
N GLU A 124 -7.09 -6.02 -6.60
CA GLU A 124 -6.47 -5.68 -7.88
C GLU A 124 -5.93 -6.92 -8.60
N ASN A 125 -5.15 -7.75 -7.90
CA ASN A 125 -4.56 -8.96 -8.47
C ASN A 125 -5.61 -9.99 -8.92
N ARG A 126 -6.69 -10.16 -8.16
CA ARG A 126 -7.71 -11.18 -8.42
C ARG A 126 -8.80 -10.71 -9.38
N ASP A 127 -9.20 -9.45 -9.29
CA ASP A 127 -10.40 -8.95 -9.96
C ASP A 127 -10.05 -7.96 -11.08
N PHE A 128 -9.11 -7.03 -10.85
CA PHE A 128 -8.86 -5.94 -11.82
C PHE A 128 -7.88 -6.34 -12.92
N TYR A 129 -6.71 -6.88 -12.57
CA TYR A 129 -5.68 -7.23 -13.55
C TYR A 129 -6.15 -8.29 -14.57
N PRO A 130 -6.90 -9.34 -14.20
CA PRO A 130 -7.46 -10.26 -15.19
C PRO A 130 -8.43 -9.58 -16.17
N MET A 131 -9.19 -8.58 -15.74
CA MET A 131 -10.05 -7.80 -16.64
C MET A 131 -9.23 -6.94 -17.61
N VAL A 132 -8.08 -6.40 -17.17
CA VAL A 132 -7.16 -5.63 -18.01
C VAL A 132 -6.48 -6.52 -19.06
N GLU A 133 -6.14 -7.77 -18.71
CA GLU A 133 -5.51 -8.72 -19.65
C GLU A 133 -6.48 -9.27 -20.70
N ALA A 134 -7.77 -9.31 -20.36
CA ALA A 134 -8.82 -9.76 -21.26
C ALA A 134 -9.38 -8.67 -22.19
N ALA A 135 -8.99 -7.41 -22.01
CA ALA A 135 -9.46 -6.24 -22.76
C ALA A 135 -8.53 -5.88 -23.93
#